data_AF-A0A151ETP6-F1
#
_entry.id   AF-A0A151ETP6-F1
#
_cell.length_a   1.000
_cell.length_b   1.000
_cell.length_c   1.000
_cell.angle_alpha   90.00
_cell.angle_beta   90.00
_cell.angle_gamma   90.00
#
_symmetry.space_group_name_H-M   'P 1'
#
loop_
_entity.id
_entity.type
_entity.pdbx_description
1 polymer ?
#
loop_
_entity_poly.entity_id
_entity_poly.type
_entity_poly.pdbx_seq_one_letter_code
_entity_poly.pdbx_strand_id
1 'polypeptide(L)'
;MEKSMNEVDLKKMEQQTYRESMQDGLTEIFLGILLVGMGVLFAVKSFSPAIFACFVIFFFPRIVERLKRRYTYPRIGYAKLHVDPPKKIVSGIFSYMIIVAVVLVVALFIIFGDVSADLWYKWLPTFMGAMLMGAFTYVAGKSGDSRNYGIGVFGLATGVVFSVYGFESMWTGLELYLLFMGSCFVGLGIVRFVYFLRKYPVLEEVTDE
;
A
#
# COMPACT_ATOMS: atom_id res chain seq x y z
N MET A 1 21.89 -31.45 -1.87
CA MET A 1 20.59 -31.55 -2.58
C MET A 1 19.41 -31.51 -1.61
N GLU A 2 19.55 -32.03 -0.38
CA GLU A 2 18.52 -31.99 0.68
C GLU A 2 18.29 -30.59 1.30
N LYS A 3 19.35 -29.78 1.43
CA LYS A 3 19.29 -28.43 2.01
C LYS A 3 18.44 -27.44 1.18
N SER A 4 18.44 -27.57 -0.15
CA SER A 4 17.65 -26.72 -1.05
C SER A 4 16.16 -27.07 -1.06
N MET A 5 15.78 -28.31 -0.74
CA MET A 5 14.38 -28.72 -0.68
C MET A 5 13.70 -28.11 0.56
N ASN A 6 14.36 -28.17 1.72
CA ASN A 6 13.87 -27.53 2.95
C ASN A 6 13.75 -25.99 2.82
N GLU A 7 14.71 -25.30 2.21
CA GLU A 7 14.63 -23.84 2.06
C GLU A 7 13.50 -23.40 1.11
N VAL A 8 13.29 -24.12 0.01
CA VAL A 8 12.20 -23.84 -0.93
C VAL A 8 10.83 -24.08 -0.30
N ASP A 9 10.68 -25.14 0.48
CA ASP A 9 9.42 -25.45 1.15
C ASP A 9 9.12 -24.48 2.30
N LEU A 10 10.13 -24.09 3.09
CA LEU A 10 10.01 -23.06 4.12
C LEU A 10 9.56 -21.71 3.54
N LYS A 11 10.18 -21.27 2.43
CA LYS A 11 9.81 -20.02 1.77
C LYS A 11 8.37 -20.05 1.25
N LYS A 12 7.92 -21.17 0.68
CA LYS A 12 6.52 -21.31 0.22
C LYS A 12 5.54 -21.28 1.37
N MET A 13 5.85 -21.94 2.49
CA MET A 13 5.02 -21.90 3.70
C MET A 13 4.93 -20.48 4.29
N GLU A 14 6.05 -19.74 4.32
CA GLU A 14 6.06 -18.35 4.76
C GLU A 14 5.21 -17.47 3.85
N GLN A 15 5.38 -17.58 2.52
CA GLN A 15 4.59 -16.85 1.54
C GLN A 15 3.10 -17.15 1.66
N GLN A 16 2.73 -18.42 1.86
CA GLN A 16 1.34 -18.83 2.05
C GLN A 16 0.75 -18.23 3.34
N THR A 17 1.48 -18.33 4.46
CA THR A 17 1.05 -17.77 5.75
C THR A 17 0.90 -16.25 5.65
N TYR A 18 1.85 -15.58 5.00
CA TYR A 18 1.79 -14.14 4.74
C TYR A 18 0.56 -13.78 3.92
N ARG A 19 0.32 -14.51 2.82
CA ARG A 19 -0.83 -14.30 1.94
C ARG A 19 -2.15 -14.47 2.69
N GLU A 20 -2.30 -15.51 3.49
CA GLU A 20 -3.50 -15.76 4.31
C GLU A 20 -3.72 -14.63 5.33
N SER A 21 -2.66 -14.14 5.97
CA SER A 21 -2.73 -13.02 6.93
C SER A 21 -3.16 -11.68 6.30
N MET A 22 -3.04 -11.55 4.97
CA MET A 22 -3.44 -10.37 4.18
C MET A 22 -4.77 -10.58 3.42
N GLN A 23 -5.48 -11.68 3.66
CA GLN A 23 -6.78 -11.92 3.02
C GLN A 23 -7.94 -11.16 3.66
N ASP A 24 -7.75 -10.60 4.85
CA ASP A 24 -8.79 -9.87 5.59
C ASP A 24 -9.17 -8.53 4.93
N GLY A 25 -8.38 -7.98 4.01
CA GLY A 25 -8.71 -6.70 3.35
C GLY A 25 -8.58 -5.48 4.27
N LEU A 26 -8.22 -5.64 5.54
CA LEU A 26 -8.05 -4.53 6.47
C LEU A 26 -6.95 -3.59 5.96
N THR A 27 -5.82 -4.14 5.54
CA THR A 27 -4.69 -3.36 5.02
C THR A 27 -5.10 -2.46 3.85
N GLU A 28 -5.92 -2.93 2.92
CA GLU A 28 -6.46 -2.10 1.84
C GLU A 28 -7.41 -1.00 2.35
N ILE A 29 -8.36 -1.33 3.24
CA ILE A 29 -9.26 -0.31 3.82
C ILE A 29 -8.43 0.82 4.43
N PHE A 30 -7.45 0.42 5.22
CA PHE A 30 -6.56 1.31 5.92
C PHE A 30 -5.73 2.17 4.97
N LEU A 31 -5.03 1.56 4.02
CA LEU A 31 -4.28 2.30 3.00
C LEU A 31 -5.20 3.27 2.24
N GLY A 32 -6.43 2.85 1.94
CA GLY A 32 -7.44 3.69 1.32
C GLY A 32 -7.81 4.91 2.15
N ILE A 33 -8.09 4.73 3.45
CA ILE A 33 -8.35 5.84 4.39
C ILE A 33 -7.18 6.80 4.47
N LEU A 34 -5.95 6.30 4.49
CA LEU A 34 -4.75 7.14 4.48
C LEU A 34 -4.69 8.01 3.22
N LEU A 35 -4.91 7.43 2.04
CA LEU A 35 -4.87 8.15 0.77
C LEU A 35 -6.02 9.16 0.65
N VAL A 36 -7.25 8.77 0.98
CA VAL A 36 -8.41 9.70 1.00
C VAL A 36 -8.15 10.84 1.99
N GLY A 37 -7.70 10.53 3.20
CA GLY A 37 -7.37 11.52 4.22
C GLY A 37 -6.33 12.52 3.71
N MET A 38 -5.24 12.05 3.10
CA MET A 38 -4.24 12.91 2.49
C MET A 38 -4.83 13.79 1.38
N GLY A 39 -5.64 13.22 0.48
CA GLY A 39 -6.29 13.98 -0.59
C GLY A 39 -7.21 15.10 -0.06
N VAL A 40 -8.04 14.80 0.95
CA VAL A 40 -8.90 15.80 1.60
C VAL A 40 -8.06 16.89 2.26
N LEU A 41 -6.97 16.54 2.94
CA LEU A 41 -6.11 17.51 3.62
C LEU A 41 -5.43 18.49 2.66
N PHE A 42 -4.98 18.01 1.51
CA PHE A 42 -4.47 18.88 0.44
C PHE A 42 -5.55 19.84 -0.05
N ALA A 43 -6.79 19.35 -0.25
CA ALA A 43 -7.90 20.18 -0.73
C ALA A 43 -8.32 21.28 0.26
N VAL A 44 -8.42 20.98 1.56
CA VAL A 44 -8.92 21.95 2.57
C VAL A 44 -7.85 22.92 3.08
N LYS A 45 -6.57 22.68 2.79
CA LYS A 45 -5.40 23.52 3.18
C LYS A 45 -5.30 23.89 4.67
N SER A 46 -6.09 23.25 5.53
CA SER A 46 -6.31 23.68 6.93
C SER A 46 -5.57 22.82 7.96
N PHE A 47 -4.85 21.78 7.53
CA PHE A 47 -4.03 20.94 8.40
C PHE A 47 -2.81 20.43 7.64
N SER A 48 -1.64 20.42 8.27
CA SER A 48 -0.40 19.96 7.62
C SER A 48 -0.51 18.47 7.29
N PRO A 49 -0.42 18.08 6.00
CA PRO A 49 -0.42 16.66 5.61
C PRO A 49 0.68 15.86 6.31
N ALA A 50 1.79 16.51 6.68
CA ALA A 50 2.88 15.89 7.42
C ALA A 50 2.46 15.46 8.84
N ILE A 51 1.66 16.27 9.55
CA ILE A 51 1.18 15.92 10.90
C ILE A 51 0.23 14.72 10.82
N PHE A 52 -0.65 14.69 9.82
CA PHE A 52 -1.54 13.55 9.59
C PHE A 52 -0.77 12.29 9.24
N ALA A 53 0.23 12.38 8.35
CA ALA A 53 1.10 11.27 8.01
C ALA A 53 1.82 10.72 9.25
N CYS A 54 2.38 11.59 10.10
CA CYS A 54 2.98 11.19 11.37
C CYS A 54 1.98 10.48 12.29
N PHE A 55 0.79 11.06 12.46
CA PHE A 55 -0.26 10.45 13.29
C PHE A 55 -0.60 9.04 12.78
N VAL A 56 -0.76 8.88 11.47
CA VAL A 56 -1.01 7.57 10.87
C VAL A 56 0.17 6.64 11.15
N ILE A 57 1.41 7.02 10.88
CA ILE A 57 2.57 6.14 11.10
C ILE A 57 2.67 5.64 12.56
N PHE A 58 2.38 6.49 13.55
CA PHE A 58 2.48 6.11 14.96
C PHE A 58 1.29 5.33 15.52
N PHE A 59 0.06 5.74 15.18
CA PHE A 59 -1.15 5.17 15.78
C PHE A 59 -1.71 4.01 14.99
N PHE A 60 -1.53 4.01 13.68
CA PHE A 60 -2.21 3.09 12.79
C PHE A 60 -1.78 1.63 12.94
N PRO A 61 -0.50 1.27 13.13
CA PRO A 61 -0.12 -0.12 13.41
C PRO A 61 -0.85 -0.68 14.64
N ARG A 62 -1.06 0.15 15.67
CA ARG A 62 -1.79 -0.24 16.88
C ARG A 62 -3.28 -0.45 16.63
N ILE A 63 -3.89 0.42 15.82
CA ILE A 63 -5.30 0.32 15.46
C ILE A 63 -5.54 -0.95 14.62
N VAL A 64 -4.70 -1.17 13.60
CA VAL A 64 -4.76 -2.38 12.74
C VAL A 64 -4.62 -3.63 13.57
N GLU A 65 -3.62 -3.71 14.45
CA GLU A 65 -3.39 -4.87 15.32
C GLU A 65 -4.59 -5.13 16.24
N ARG A 66 -5.21 -4.09 16.79
CA ARG A 66 -6.41 -4.22 17.63
C ARG A 66 -7.61 -4.75 16.84
N LEU A 67 -7.80 -4.29 15.60
CA LEU A 67 -8.85 -4.79 14.71
C LEU A 67 -8.58 -6.23 14.29
N LYS A 68 -7.33 -6.59 13.97
CA LYS A 68 -6.94 -7.97 13.66
C LYS A 68 -7.19 -8.91 14.84
N ARG A 69 -6.84 -8.52 16.07
CA ARG A 69 -7.16 -9.32 17.27
C ARG A 69 -8.64 -9.58 17.47
N ARG A 70 -9.49 -8.63 17.09
CA ARG A 70 -10.94 -8.75 17.25
C ARG A 70 -11.61 -9.54 16.12
N TYR A 71 -11.18 -9.33 14.88
CA TYR A 71 -11.86 -9.87 13.71
C TYR A 71 -11.05 -10.93 12.96
N THR A 72 -9.75 -10.76 12.79
CA THR A 72 -8.94 -11.67 11.97
C THR A 72 -8.45 -12.88 12.77
N TYR A 73 -7.78 -12.66 13.90
CA TYR A 73 -7.10 -13.72 14.66
C TYR A 73 -8.03 -14.80 15.23
N PRO A 74 -9.26 -14.51 15.69
CA PRO A 74 -10.18 -15.56 16.13
C PRO A 74 -10.65 -16.50 15.00
N ARG A 75 -10.45 -16.11 13.72
CA ARG A 75 -10.94 -16.87 12.55
C ARG A 75 -9.86 -17.71 11.88
N ILE A 76 -8.64 -17.18 11.81
CA ILE A 76 -7.52 -17.83 11.10
C ILE A 76 -6.33 -18.16 12.00
N GLY A 77 -6.44 -17.88 13.30
CA GLY A 77 -5.32 -17.97 14.24
C GLY A 77 -4.31 -16.82 14.11
N TYR A 78 -3.26 -16.86 14.92
CA TYR A 78 -2.18 -15.88 14.91
C TYR A 78 -0.84 -16.57 14.65
N ALA A 79 -0.21 -16.25 13.52
CA ALA A 79 1.14 -16.67 13.20
C ALA A 79 2.08 -15.45 13.25
N LYS A 80 3.13 -15.53 14.07
CA LYS A 80 4.14 -14.47 14.15
C LYS A 80 5.12 -14.61 12.97
N LEU A 81 4.89 -13.82 11.93
CA LEU A 81 5.77 -13.76 10.76
C LEU A 81 7.12 -13.14 11.09
N HIS A 82 8.17 -13.54 10.37
CA HIS A 82 9.49 -12.94 10.51
C HIS A 82 9.44 -11.48 10.05
N VAL A 83 9.81 -10.56 10.94
CA VAL A 83 9.81 -9.13 10.64
C VAL A 83 11.22 -8.73 10.25
N ASP A 84 11.41 -8.24 9.03
CA ASP A 84 12.73 -7.72 8.63
C ASP A 84 13.12 -6.56 9.56
N PRO A 85 14.42 -6.40 9.88
CA PRO A 85 14.85 -5.34 10.78
C PRO A 85 14.45 -3.96 10.21
N PRO A 86 13.87 -3.07 11.03
CA PRO A 86 13.25 -1.84 10.55
C PRO A 86 14.23 -0.94 9.80
N LYS A 87 15.51 -0.92 10.20
CA LYS A 87 16.57 -0.16 9.53
C LYS A 87 16.77 -0.56 8.07
N LYS A 88 16.68 -1.86 7.74
CA LYS A 88 16.85 -2.35 6.36
C LYS A 88 15.64 -2.00 5.50
N ILE A 89 14.44 -2.15 6.04
CA ILE A 89 13.19 -1.77 5.34
C ILE A 89 13.20 -0.27 5.05
N VAL A 90 13.46 0.56 6.06
CA VAL A 90 13.44 2.02 5.93
C VAL A 90 14.48 2.48 4.90
N SER A 91 15.71 1.96 4.97
CA SER A 91 16.76 2.28 3.99
C SER A 91 16.36 1.86 2.56
N GLY A 92 15.75 0.69 2.40
CA GLY A 92 15.24 0.22 1.10
C GLY A 92 14.12 1.08 0.54
N ILE A 93 13.19 1.55 1.38
CA ILE A 93 12.11 2.47 0.97
C ILE A 93 12.71 3.81 0.55
N PHE A 94 13.62 4.39 1.34
CA PHE A 94 14.25 5.66 1.02
C PHE A 94 15.09 5.60 -0.27
N SER A 95 15.89 4.55 -0.46
CA SER A 95 16.68 4.39 -1.68
C SER A 95 15.79 4.23 -2.90
N TYR A 96 14.71 3.45 -2.79
CA TYR A 96 13.72 3.32 -3.85
C TYR A 96 13.07 4.67 -4.20
N MET A 97 12.63 5.44 -3.20
CA MET A 97 12.02 6.76 -3.41
C MET A 97 12.99 7.73 -4.12
N ILE A 98 14.26 7.73 -3.73
CA ILE A 98 15.29 8.56 -4.37
C ILE A 98 15.48 8.14 -5.83
N ILE A 99 15.58 6.83 -6.10
CA ILE A 99 15.72 6.32 -7.47
C ILE A 99 14.52 6.72 -8.32
N VAL A 100 13.29 6.55 -7.83
CA VAL A 100 12.07 6.95 -8.55
C VAL A 100 12.06 8.45 -8.82
N ALA A 101 12.43 9.28 -7.84
CA ALA A 101 12.50 10.73 -8.02
C ALA A 101 13.53 11.11 -9.10
N VAL A 102 14.74 10.53 -9.04
CA VAL A 102 15.81 10.77 -10.02
C VAL A 102 15.38 10.34 -11.42
N VAL A 103 14.81 9.14 -11.56
CA VAL A 103 14.32 8.64 -12.85
C VAL A 103 13.25 9.56 -13.41
N LEU A 104 12.32 10.03 -12.58
CA LEU A 104 11.27 10.95 -13.00
C LEU A 104 11.85 12.30 -13.44
N VAL A 105 12.76 12.90 -12.67
CA VAL A 105 13.42 14.16 -13.02
C VAL A 105 14.19 14.03 -14.34
N VAL A 106 14.96 12.96 -14.52
CA VAL A 106 15.69 12.70 -15.77
C VAL A 106 14.74 12.51 -16.94
N ALA A 107 13.65 11.76 -16.77
CA ALA A 107 12.64 11.59 -17.81
C ALA A 107 11.98 12.92 -18.20
N LEU A 108 11.63 13.75 -17.22
CA LEU A 108 11.06 15.08 -17.47
C LEU A 108 12.04 15.98 -18.22
N PHE A 109 13.32 15.99 -17.83
CA PHE A 109 14.36 16.75 -18.51
C PHE A 109 14.53 16.30 -19.97
N ILE A 110 14.54 14.99 -20.24
CA ILE A 110 14.67 14.45 -21.61
C ILE A 110 13.45 14.82 -22.47
N ILE A 111 12.24 14.77 -21.90
CA ILE A 111 10.99 14.98 -22.66
C ILE A 111 10.70 16.47 -22.89
N PHE A 112 10.92 17.31 -21.88
CA PHE A 112 10.50 18.72 -21.88
C PHE A 112 11.67 19.70 -21.99
N GLY A 113 12.92 19.25 -21.86
CA GLY A 113 14.12 20.09 -21.93
C GLY A 113 14.39 20.95 -20.69
N ASP A 114 13.50 20.94 -19.70
CA ASP A 114 13.62 21.63 -18.42
C ASP A 114 12.82 20.91 -17.33
N VAL A 115 13.12 21.18 -16.06
CA VAL A 115 12.40 20.69 -14.89
C VAL A 115 11.96 21.88 -14.05
N SER A 116 10.87 22.52 -14.48
CA SER A 116 10.23 23.58 -13.71
C SER A 116 9.47 23.01 -12.50
N ALA A 117 9.26 23.85 -11.49
CA ALA A 117 8.45 23.48 -10.33
C ALA A 117 7.03 23.04 -10.77
N ASP A 118 6.43 23.74 -11.72
CA ASP A 118 5.10 23.43 -12.23
C ASP A 118 5.03 22.03 -12.86
N LEU A 119 6.06 21.67 -13.63
CA LEU A 119 6.17 20.35 -14.21
C LEU A 119 6.34 19.29 -13.12
N TRP A 120 7.18 19.53 -12.12
CA TRP A 120 7.33 18.60 -10.99
C TRP A 120 6.01 18.31 -10.28
N TYR A 121 5.23 19.34 -9.95
CA TYR A 121 3.95 19.17 -9.27
C TYR A 121 2.91 18.47 -10.16
N LYS A 122 2.86 18.78 -11.45
CA LYS A 122 2.01 18.08 -12.42
C LYS A 122 2.29 16.58 -12.46
N TRP A 123 3.55 16.17 -12.29
CA TRP A 123 3.99 14.77 -12.32
C TRP A 123 4.00 14.07 -10.96
N LEU A 124 3.58 14.75 -9.90
CA LEU A 124 3.49 14.18 -8.55
C LEU A 124 2.51 12.99 -8.44
N PRO A 125 1.37 12.93 -9.15
CA PRO A 125 0.54 11.72 -9.23
C PRO A 125 1.30 10.50 -9.74
N THR A 126 2.13 10.66 -10.78
CA THR A 126 2.99 9.58 -11.30
C THR A 126 4.02 9.14 -10.27
N PHE A 127 4.65 10.08 -9.56
CA PHE A 127 5.56 9.77 -8.46
C PHE A 127 4.87 8.93 -7.37
N MET A 128 3.65 9.30 -6.96
CA MET A 128 2.86 8.55 -5.98
C MET A 128 2.45 7.17 -6.51
N GLY A 129 2.09 7.05 -7.79
CA GLY A 129 1.81 5.79 -8.45
C GLY A 129 3.01 4.85 -8.50
N ALA A 130 4.20 5.39 -8.78
CA ALA A 130 5.44 4.63 -8.72
C ALA A 130 5.77 4.16 -7.29
N MET A 131 5.53 4.99 -6.28
CA MET A 131 5.67 4.56 -4.87
C MET A 131 4.73 3.40 -4.53
N LEU A 132 3.47 3.44 -4.96
CA LEU A 132 2.55 2.31 -4.79
C LEU A 132 3.05 1.07 -5.53
N MET A 133 3.54 1.21 -6.77
CA MET A 133 4.12 0.10 -7.52
C MET A 133 5.27 -0.57 -6.77
N GLY A 134 6.19 0.22 -6.20
CA GLY A 134 7.28 -0.30 -5.37
C GLY A 134 6.77 -1.04 -4.13
N ALA A 135 5.83 -0.43 -3.39
CA ALA A 135 5.25 -1.03 -2.20
C ALA A 135 4.55 -2.37 -2.51
N PHE A 136 3.73 -2.42 -3.56
CA PHE A 136 3.02 -3.63 -3.94
C PHE A 136 3.92 -4.69 -4.59
N THR A 137 5.00 -4.29 -5.27
CA THR A 137 6.04 -5.22 -5.73
C THR A 137 6.75 -5.90 -4.56
N TYR A 138 7.08 -5.14 -3.51
CA TYR A 138 7.64 -5.69 -2.28
C TYR A 138 6.67 -6.69 -1.62
N VAL A 139 5.38 -6.31 -1.51
CA VAL A 139 4.33 -7.21 -0.97
C VAL A 139 4.15 -8.45 -1.85
N ALA A 140 4.24 -8.33 -3.18
CA ALA A 140 4.20 -9.47 -4.10
C ALA A 140 5.36 -10.44 -3.85
N GLY A 141 6.57 -9.93 -3.63
CA GLY A 141 7.73 -10.75 -3.29
C GLY A 141 7.57 -11.51 -1.96
N LYS A 142 6.95 -10.87 -0.95
CA LYS A 142 6.69 -11.48 0.37
C LYS A 142 5.51 -12.45 0.38
N SER A 143 4.46 -12.18 -0.37
CA SER A 143 3.23 -13.01 -0.41
C SER A 143 3.24 -14.09 -1.48
N GLY A 144 4.06 -13.94 -2.52
CA GLY A 144 3.97 -14.75 -3.74
C GLY A 144 2.69 -14.53 -4.55
N ASP A 145 1.86 -13.52 -4.20
CA ASP A 145 0.60 -13.24 -4.88
C ASP A 145 0.81 -12.22 -6.00
N SER A 146 0.58 -12.66 -7.25
CA SER A 146 0.75 -11.86 -8.45
C SER A 146 -0.27 -10.73 -8.57
N ARG A 147 -1.42 -10.79 -7.87
CA ARG A 147 -2.42 -9.72 -7.82
C ARG A 147 -1.81 -8.39 -7.40
N ASN A 148 -0.83 -8.42 -6.51
CA ASN A 148 -0.18 -7.21 -6.01
C ASN A 148 0.54 -6.45 -7.14
N TYR A 149 1.15 -7.14 -8.11
CA TYR A 149 1.70 -6.46 -9.30
C TYR A 149 0.61 -5.74 -10.09
N GLY A 150 -0.55 -6.36 -10.26
CA GLY A 150 -1.69 -5.73 -10.94
C GLY A 150 -2.16 -4.45 -10.25
N ILE A 151 -2.22 -4.45 -8.92
CA ILE A 151 -2.55 -3.26 -8.13
C ILE A 151 -1.48 -2.17 -8.29
N GLY A 152 -0.20 -2.54 -8.23
CA GLY A 152 0.92 -1.61 -8.41
C GLY A 152 0.92 -0.96 -9.80
N VAL A 153 0.74 -1.76 -10.85
CA VAL A 153 0.63 -1.28 -12.24
C VAL A 153 -0.58 -0.38 -12.41
N PHE A 154 -1.73 -0.74 -11.82
CA PHE A 154 -2.93 0.10 -11.84
C PHE A 154 -2.69 1.46 -11.16
N GLY A 155 -2.02 1.49 -10.01
CA GLY A 155 -1.65 2.72 -9.31
C GLY A 155 -0.69 3.60 -10.13
N LEU A 156 0.31 3.00 -10.77
CA LEU A 156 1.23 3.74 -11.64
C LEU A 156 0.52 4.28 -12.89
N ALA A 157 -0.26 3.44 -13.58
CA ALA A 157 -0.97 3.83 -14.80
C ALA A 157 -1.95 4.97 -14.53
N THR A 158 -2.72 4.89 -13.44
CA THR A 158 -3.61 5.97 -13.02
C THR A 158 -2.81 7.23 -12.67
N GLY A 159 -1.68 7.13 -11.97
CA GLY A 159 -0.78 8.24 -11.71
C GLY A 159 -0.33 8.95 -13.00
N VAL A 160 0.06 8.19 -14.03
CA VAL A 160 0.42 8.74 -15.35
C VAL A 160 -0.77 9.44 -16.02
N VAL A 161 -1.96 8.83 -16.00
CA VAL A 161 -3.18 9.44 -16.56
C VAL A 161 -3.48 10.79 -15.91
N PHE A 162 -3.44 10.87 -14.57
CA PHE A 162 -3.65 12.12 -13.84
C PHE A 162 -2.52 13.13 -14.07
N SER A 163 -1.28 12.70 -14.32
CA SER A 163 -0.18 13.62 -14.64
C SER A 163 -0.25 14.17 -16.07
N VAL A 164 -0.76 13.39 -17.02
CA VAL A 164 -0.91 13.85 -18.42
C VAL A 164 -2.10 14.79 -18.56
N TYR A 165 -3.19 14.53 -17.82
CA TYR A 165 -4.38 15.37 -17.84
C TYR A 165 -4.06 16.81 -17.39
N GLY A 166 -4.50 17.79 -18.17
CA GLY A 166 -4.28 19.21 -17.88
C GLY A 166 -5.29 19.72 -16.86
N PHE A 167 -4.92 19.75 -15.58
CA PHE A 167 -5.72 20.38 -14.53
C PHE A 167 -5.41 21.88 -14.44
N GLU A 168 -6.43 22.70 -14.12
CA GLU A 168 -6.27 24.16 -13.95
C GLU A 168 -5.39 24.51 -12.74
N SER A 169 -5.47 23.71 -11.68
CA SER A 169 -4.68 23.89 -10.46
C SER A 169 -3.59 22.81 -10.37
N MET A 170 -2.41 23.28 -9.94
CA MET A 170 -1.20 22.48 -9.72
C MET A 170 -1.41 21.27 -8.81
N TRP A 171 -2.28 21.37 -7.81
CA TRP A 171 -2.49 20.33 -6.79
C TRP A 171 -3.65 19.40 -7.11
N THR A 172 -4.55 19.82 -7.99
CA THR A 172 -5.81 19.09 -8.26
C THR A 172 -5.56 17.71 -8.85
N GLY A 173 -4.53 17.54 -9.67
CA GLY A 173 -4.15 16.21 -10.17
C GLY A 173 -3.75 15.25 -9.05
N LEU A 174 -2.97 15.72 -8.06
CA LEU A 174 -2.58 14.92 -6.90
C LEU A 174 -3.78 14.62 -6.00
N GLU A 175 -4.59 15.62 -5.69
CA GLU A 175 -5.79 15.48 -4.85
C GLU A 175 -6.73 14.43 -5.41
N LEU A 176 -7.09 14.54 -6.69
CA LEU A 176 -8.00 13.60 -7.34
C LEU A 176 -7.39 12.20 -7.45
N TYR A 177 -6.09 12.09 -7.74
CA TYR A 177 -5.40 10.81 -7.74
C TYR A 177 -5.49 10.12 -6.36
N LEU A 178 -5.19 10.84 -5.28
CA LEU A 178 -5.23 10.32 -3.91
C LEU A 178 -6.65 9.93 -3.50
N LEU A 179 -7.65 10.75 -3.81
CA LEU A 179 -9.06 10.46 -3.54
C LEU A 179 -9.55 9.25 -4.34
N PHE A 180 -9.21 9.17 -5.63
CA PHE A 180 -9.60 8.06 -6.50
C PHE A 180 -8.97 6.75 -6.04
N MET A 181 -7.64 6.70 -5.93
CA MET A 181 -6.93 5.49 -5.49
C MET A 181 -7.33 5.10 -4.08
N GLY A 182 -7.46 6.07 -3.17
CA GLY A 182 -7.93 5.83 -1.82
C GLY A 182 -9.32 5.20 -1.78
N SER A 183 -10.26 5.73 -2.57
CA SER A 183 -11.62 5.18 -2.68
C SER A 183 -11.62 3.76 -3.27
N CYS A 184 -10.80 3.50 -4.30
CA CYS A 184 -10.63 2.15 -4.84
C CYS A 184 -10.11 1.17 -3.79
N PHE A 185 -9.12 1.55 -2.98
CA PHE A 185 -8.59 0.71 -1.91
C PHE A 185 -9.61 0.48 -0.79
N VAL A 186 -10.36 1.50 -0.39
CA VAL A 186 -11.45 1.33 0.59
C VAL A 186 -12.49 0.36 0.05
N GLY A 187 -12.98 0.56 -1.18
CA GLY A 187 -13.98 -0.32 -1.79
C GLY A 187 -13.49 -1.76 -1.90
N LEU A 188 -12.28 -1.96 -2.44
CA LEU A 188 -11.66 -3.28 -2.57
C LEU A 188 -11.45 -3.96 -1.21
N GLY A 189 -10.97 -3.20 -0.23
CA GLY A 189 -10.75 -3.68 1.13
C GLY A 189 -12.04 -4.08 1.82
N ILE A 190 -13.12 -3.30 1.68
CA ILE A 190 -14.45 -3.63 2.22
C ILE A 190 -14.96 -4.93 1.60
N VAL A 191 -14.91 -5.06 0.26
CA VAL A 191 -15.35 -6.28 -0.42
C VAL A 191 -14.58 -7.50 0.07
N ARG A 192 -13.25 -7.38 0.20
CA ARG A 192 -12.39 -8.46 0.73
C ARG A 192 -12.70 -8.78 2.19
N PHE A 193 -12.89 -7.77 3.03
CA PHE A 193 -13.20 -7.97 4.44
C PHE A 193 -14.56 -8.64 4.64
N VAL A 194 -15.59 -8.21 3.92
CA VAL A 194 -16.91 -8.86 3.95
C VAL A 194 -16.82 -10.31 3.43
N TYR A 195 -16.11 -10.53 2.33
CA TYR A 195 -15.90 -11.88 1.81
C TYR A 195 -15.14 -12.76 2.81
N PHE A 196 -14.11 -12.23 3.45
CA PHE A 196 -13.32 -12.91 4.48
C PHE A 196 -14.19 -13.32 5.67
N LEU A 197 -15.02 -12.39 6.19
CA LEU A 197 -15.94 -12.67 7.30
C LEU A 197 -16.97 -13.75 6.96
N ARG A 198 -17.42 -13.84 5.69
CA ARG A 198 -18.34 -14.88 5.23
C ARG A 198 -17.67 -16.22 5.02
N LYS A 199 -16.43 -16.22 4.52
CA LYS A 199 -15.67 -17.44 4.22
C LYS A 199 -15.10 -18.10 5.46
N TYR A 200 -14.73 -17.32 6.48
CA TYR A 200 -14.13 -17.80 7.72
C TYR A 200 -15.04 -17.44 8.91
N PRO A 201 -16.08 -18.25 9.20
CA PRO A 201 -16.86 -18.07 10.42
C PRO A 201 -15.98 -18.29 11.67
N VAL A 202 -16.38 -17.71 12.80
CA VAL A 202 -15.68 -17.94 14.07
C VAL A 202 -15.94 -19.39 14.48
N LEU A 203 -14.88 -20.13 14.75
CA LEU A 203 -14.99 -21.45 15.35
C LEU A 203 -15.40 -21.25 16.81
N GLU A 204 -16.63 -21.65 17.17
CA GLU A 204 -16.98 -21.83 18.58
C GLU A 204 -16.11 -22.96 19.13
N GLU A 205 -15.42 -22.71 20.25
CA GLU A 205 -14.77 -23.79 20.98
C GLU A 205 -15.86 -24.78 21.37
N VAL A 206 -15.84 -25.97 20.73
CA VAL A 206 -16.62 -27.11 21.19
C VAL A 206 -16.10 -27.41 22.58
N THR A 207 -16.87 -26.96 23.57
CA THR A 207 -16.66 -27.28 24.97
C THR A 207 -17.14 -28.73 25.10
N ASP A 208 -16.21 -29.67 24.95
CA ASP A 208 -16.44 -31.06 25.33
C ASP A 208 -16.64 -31.09 26.86
N GLU A 209 -17.90 -31.02 27.30
CA GLU A 209 -18.32 -31.39 28.66
C GLU A 209 -18.37 -32.92 28.84
#